data_AF-A0A6Q8PFY4-F1
#
_entry.id   AF-A0A6Q8PFY4-F1
#
_cell.length_a   1.000
_cell.length_b   1.000
_cell.length_c   1.000
_cell.angle_alpha   90.00
_cell.angle_beta   90.00
_cell.angle_gamma   90.00
#
_symmetry.space_group_name_H-M   'P 1'
#
loop_
_entity.id
_entity.type
_entity.pdbx_description
1 polymer ?
#
loop_
_entity_poly.entity_id
_entity_poly.type
_entity_poly.pdbx_seq_one_letter_code
_entity_poly.pdbx_strand_id
1 'polypeptide(L)'
;MSVKEGAQRKWAALKEKLGPQDSDPTEANLESADPELCIRLLQMPSVVNYSGLRKRLEGSDGGWMVQFLEQSGLDLLLEALARLSGRGVARISDALLQLTCVSCVRAVMNSRQGIEYILSNQGYVRQLSQALDTSNVMVKKQVFELLAALCIYSPEGHVLTLDALDHYKTVCSQQYRFSIVMNELSGSDNVPYVVTLLSVINAVILGPEDLRARTQLRNEFIGLQLLDVLARLRDLEDADLLIQLEAFEEAKAEDEEELLRVSGGVDMSSHQEVFASLFHKVSCSPVSAQLLSVLQGLLHLEPTLRSSQLLWEALESLVNRAVLLASDAPPWREAWRRSSWPRWTMAWAQHGSPAIGG
;
A
#
# COMPACT_ATOMS: atom_id res chain seq x y z
N MET A 1 -54.67 -1.37 -41.83
CA MET A 1 -53.30 -1.36 -41.26
C MET A 1 -52.87 0.09 -41.15
N SER A 2 -52.76 0.59 -39.93
CA SER A 2 -52.79 2.02 -39.65
C SER A 2 -51.43 2.66 -39.94
N VAL A 3 -51.43 3.84 -40.56
CA VAL A 3 -50.25 4.65 -40.89
C VAL A 3 -49.31 4.87 -39.68
N LYS A 4 -49.86 4.79 -38.46
CA LYS A 4 -49.11 4.85 -37.20
C LYS A 4 -48.15 3.67 -36.97
N GLU A 5 -48.50 2.45 -37.39
CA GLU A 5 -47.63 1.26 -37.21
C GLU A 5 -46.40 1.31 -38.12
N GLY A 6 -46.56 1.84 -39.34
CA GLY A 6 -45.46 2.05 -40.27
C GLY A 6 -44.47 3.12 -39.80
N ALA A 7 -44.96 4.18 -39.15
CA ALA A 7 -44.13 5.23 -38.58
C ALA A 7 -43.35 4.74 -37.34
N GLN A 8 -43.96 3.93 -36.48
CA GLN A 8 -43.28 3.36 -35.31
C GLN A 8 -42.19 2.35 -35.70
N ARG A 9 -42.41 1.51 -36.71
CA ARG A 9 -41.37 0.59 -37.22
C ARG A 9 -40.21 1.34 -37.87
N LYS A 10 -40.50 2.40 -38.63
CA LYS A 10 -39.47 3.27 -39.21
C LYS A 10 -38.69 4.03 -38.12
N TRP A 11 -39.36 4.51 -37.07
CA TRP A 11 -38.71 5.17 -35.94
C TRP A 11 -37.85 4.21 -35.10
N ALA A 12 -38.29 2.95 -34.93
CA ALA A 12 -37.50 1.91 -34.27
C ALA A 12 -36.24 1.55 -35.07
N ALA A 13 -36.36 1.37 -36.39
CA ALA A 13 -35.21 1.12 -37.27
C ALA A 13 -34.27 2.34 -37.37
N LEU A 14 -34.80 3.57 -37.25
CA LEU A 14 -33.99 4.78 -37.18
C LEU A 14 -33.27 4.89 -35.84
N LYS A 15 -33.92 4.53 -34.72
CA LYS A 15 -33.29 4.44 -33.39
C LYS A 15 -32.22 3.37 -33.31
N GLU A 16 -32.35 2.27 -34.04
CA GLU A 16 -31.32 1.23 -34.13
C GLU A 16 -30.11 1.69 -34.95
N LYS A 17 -30.33 2.53 -35.97
CA LYS A 17 -29.26 3.16 -36.77
C LYS A 17 -28.67 4.43 -36.15
N LEU A 18 -29.39 5.08 -35.24
CA LEU A 18 -29.00 6.28 -34.49
C LEU A 18 -28.66 5.96 -33.02
N GLY A 19 -28.70 4.69 -32.63
CA GLY A 19 -28.05 4.23 -31.41
C GLY A 19 -26.57 4.57 -31.51
N PRO A 20 -25.89 4.87 -30.39
CA PRO A 20 -24.53 5.37 -30.44
C PRO A 20 -23.65 4.36 -31.18
N GLN A 21 -23.23 4.70 -32.41
CA GLN A 21 -21.97 4.18 -32.92
C GLN A 21 -20.88 4.93 -32.17
N ASP A 22 -20.65 4.55 -30.91
CA ASP A 22 -19.57 5.04 -30.07
C ASP A 22 -18.23 4.38 -30.44
N SER A 23 -17.96 4.19 -31.74
CA SER A 23 -16.59 3.90 -32.17
C SER A 23 -15.87 5.24 -32.30
N ASP A 24 -15.32 5.71 -31.18
CA ASP A 24 -14.30 6.76 -31.22
C ASP A 24 -13.17 6.25 -32.14
N PRO A 25 -12.84 6.93 -33.26
CA PRO A 25 -11.82 6.48 -34.19
C PRO A 25 -10.41 6.42 -33.57
N THR A 26 -10.26 6.84 -32.32
CA THR A 26 -9.02 6.77 -31.53
C THR A 26 -8.86 5.49 -30.70
N GLU A 27 -9.81 4.54 -30.76
CA GLU A 27 -9.76 3.31 -29.98
C GLU A 27 -9.89 2.05 -30.84
N ALA A 28 -9.15 0.98 -30.48
CA ALA A 28 -9.32 -0.32 -31.13
C ALA A 28 -10.68 -0.92 -30.74
N ASN A 29 -11.48 -1.33 -31.72
CA ASN A 29 -12.73 -2.03 -31.46
C ASN A 29 -12.43 -3.46 -30.99
N LEU A 30 -12.41 -3.66 -29.66
CA LEU A 30 -12.13 -4.93 -29.01
C LEU A 30 -13.33 -5.49 -28.24
N GLU A 31 -14.54 -4.95 -28.41
CA GLU A 31 -15.72 -5.33 -27.61
C GLU A 31 -16.00 -6.84 -27.61
N SER A 32 -15.77 -7.51 -28.74
CA SER A 32 -15.94 -8.96 -28.91
C SER A 32 -14.62 -9.74 -28.98
N ALA A 33 -13.48 -9.10 -28.68
CA ALA A 33 -12.17 -9.73 -28.73
C ALA A 33 -12.04 -10.83 -27.64
N ASP A 34 -11.39 -11.93 -28.03
CA ASP A 34 -10.96 -12.97 -27.10
C ASP A 34 -9.67 -12.54 -26.36
N PRO A 35 -9.35 -13.17 -25.21
CA PRO A 35 -8.17 -12.77 -24.44
C PRO A 35 -6.86 -12.96 -25.23
N GLU A 36 -6.79 -13.96 -26.11
CA GLU A 36 -5.59 -14.25 -26.92
C GLU A 36 -5.28 -13.12 -27.91
N LEU A 37 -6.29 -12.57 -28.58
CA LEU A 37 -6.12 -11.38 -29.42
C LEU A 37 -5.67 -10.17 -28.59
N CYS A 38 -6.28 -9.93 -27.43
CA CYS A 38 -5.88 -8.86 -26.52
C CYS A 38 -4.41 -8.96 -26.09
N ILE A 39 -3.93 -10.16 -25.80
CA ILE A 39 -2.53 -10.42 -25.41
C ILE A 39 -1.56 -10.18 -26.55
N ARG A 40 -1.91 -10.58 -27.78
CA ARG A 40 -1.09 -10.25 -28.96
C ARG A 40 -1.03 -8.74 -29.20
N LEU A 41 -2.12 -8.01 -28.94
CA LEU A 41 -2.13 -6.55 -29.05
C LEU A 41 -1.32 -5.86 -27.95
N LEU A 42 -1.24 -6.42 -26.74
CA LEU A 42 -0.36 -5.94 -25.66
C LEU A 42 1.12 -5.94 -26.07
N GLN A 43 1.53 -6.89 -26.91
CA GLN A 43 2.89 -6.97 -27.45
C GLN A 43 3.19 -5.88 -28.51
N MET A 44 2.17 -5.13 -28.94
CA MET A 44 2.29 -3.97 -29.82
C MET A 44 1.79 -2.70 -29.10
N PRO A 45 2.59 -2.10 -28.20
CA PRO A 45 2.13 -0.99 -27.37
C PRO A 45 1.73 0.22 -28.21
N SER A 46 0.47 0.61 -28.10
CA SER A 46 -0.05 1.86 -28.65
C SER A 46 -1.21 2.36 -27.79
N VAL A 47 -1.46 3.67 -27.81
CA VAL A 47 -2.58 4.26 -27.08
C VAL A 47 -3.91 3.63 -27.51
N VAL A 48 -4.05 3.39 -28.82
CA VAL A 48 -5.25 2.77 -29.44
C VAL A 48 -5.49 1.35 -28.95
N ASN A 49 -4.42 0.54 -28.81
CA ASN A 49 -4.53 -0.83 -28.31
C ASN A 49 -4.86 -0.86 -26.82
N TYR A 50 -4.23 -0.02 -26.01
CA TYR A 50 -4.52 0.05 -24.57
C TYR A 50 -5.91 0.65 -24.28
N SER A 51 -6.37 1.64 -25.03
CA SER A 51 -7.70 2.21 -24.83
C SER A 51 -8.79 1.19 -25.16
N GLY A 52 -8.66 0.48 -26.28
CA GLY A 52 -9.54 -0.63 -26.65
C GLY A 52 -9.50 -1.77 -25.62
N LEU A 53 -8.31 -2.12 -25.13
CA LEU A 53 -8.15 -3.16 -24.11
C LEU A 53 -8.81 -2.77 -22.79
N ARG A 54 -8.62 -1.52 -22.34
CA ARG A 54 -9.26 -1.00 -21.12
C ARG A 54 -10.78 -1.20 -21.18
N LYS A 55 -11.43 -0.76 -22.26
CA LYS A 55 -12.88 -0.96 -22.44
C LYS A 55 -13.27 -2.43 -22.40
N ARG A 56 -12.46 -3.28 -23.07
CA ARG A 56 -12.71 -4.72 -23.08
C ARG A 56 -12.55 -5.38 -21.70
N LEU A 57 -11.63 -4.90 -20.87
CA LEU A 57 -11.45 -5.31 -19.48
C LEU A 57 -12.63 -4.87 -18.61
N GLU A 58 -13.05 -3.61 -18.73
CA GLU A 58 -14.18 -3.04 -17.97
C GLU A 58 -15.51 -3.74 -18.28
N GLY A 59 -15.73 -4.13 -19.53
CA GLY A 59 -16.93 -4.87 -19.97
C GLY A 59 -16.82 -6.39 -19.88
N SER A 60 -15.71 -6.94 -19.38
CA SER A 60 -15.50 -8.39 -19.33
C SER A 60 -16.30 -9.09 -18.24
N ASP A 61 -16.72 -10.33 -18.49
CA ASP A 61 -17.18 -11.23 -17.42
C ASP A 61 -16.00 -11.90 -16.70
N GLY A 62 -16.29 -12.51 -15.55
CA GLY A 62 -15.28 -13.16 -14.72
C GLY A 62 -14.55 -14.32 -15.42
N GLY A 63 -15.20 -15.05 -16.32
CA GLY A 63 -14.58 -16.15 -17.06
C GLY A 63 -13.54 -15.64 -18.06
N TRP A 64 -13.89 -14.58 -18.79
CA TRP A 64 -12.95 -13.90 -19.69
C TRP A 64 -11.77 -13.30 -18.91
N MET A 65 -12.01 -12.67 -17.76
CA MET A 65 -10.95 -12.10 -16.93
C MET A 65 -9.96 -13.17 -16.46
N VAL A 66 -10.46 -14.32 -15.99
CA VAL A 66 -9.60 -15.45 -15.59
C VAL A 66 -8.74 -15.92 -16.76
N GLN A 67 -9.32 -16.09 -17.96
CA GLN A 67 -8.55 -16.49 -19.14
C GLN A 67 -7.48 -15.47 -19.55
N PHE A 68 -7.76 -14.17 -19.39
CA PHE A 68 -6.78 -13.12 -19.64
C PHE A 68 -5.61 -13.18 -18.66
N LEU A 69 -5.91 -13.42 -17.37
CA LEU A 69 -4.90 -13.55 -16.32
C LEU A 69 -4.06 -14.84 -16.49
N GLU A 70 -4.68 -15.98 -16.78
CA GLU A 70 -4.01 -17.27 -17.00
C GLU A 70 -3.05 -17.24 -18.20
N GLN A 71 -3.32 -16.38 -19.18
CA GLN A 71 -2.45 -16.18 -20.35
C GLN A 71 -1.46 -15.01 -20.16
N SER A 72 -1.17 -14.64 -18.91
CA SER A 72 -0.16 -13.63 -18.55
C SER A 72 -0.46 -12.21 -19.03
N GLY A 73 -1.74 -11.86 -19.21
CA GLY A 73 -2.16 -10.52 -19.62
C GLY A 73 -1.75 -9.43 -18.62
N LEU A 74 -1.83 -9.72 -17.31
CA LEU A 74 -1.39 -8.80 -16.26
C LEU A 74 0.14 -8.64 -16.22
N ASP A 75 0.89 -9.73 -16.39
CA ASP A 75 2.36 -9.69 -16.42
C ASP A 75 2.84 -8.76 -17.54
N LEU A 76 2.25 -8.86 -18.73
CA LEU A 76 2.58 -8.01 -19.87
C LEU A 76 2.24 -6.53 -19.62
N LEU A 77 1.12 -6.25 -18.94
CA LEU A 77 0.75 -4.88 -18.55
C LEU A 77 1.77 -4.28 -17.56
N LEU A 78 2.14 -5.03 -16.52
CA LEU A 78 3.08 -4.57 -15.50
C LEU A 78 4.50 -4.45 -16.06
N GLU A 79 4.92 -5.35 -16.95
CA GLU A 79 6.19 -5.24 -17.66
C GLU A 79 6.19 -3.99 -18.57
N ALA A 80 5.11 -3.75 -19.31
CA ALA A 80 5.01 -2.56 -20.13
C ALA A 80 5.06 -1.27 -19.30
N LEU A 81 4.40 -1.25 -18.13
CA LEU A 81 4.52 -0.13 -17.19
C LEU A 81 5.95 0.07 -16.71
N ALA A 82 6.63 -1.00 -16.30
CA ALA A 82 8.02 -0.92 -15.84
C ALA A 82 8.96 -0.39 -16.94
N ARG A 83 8.77 -0.78 -18.21
CA ARG A 83 9.56 -0.26 -19.34
C ARG A 83 9.27 1.20 -19.66
N LEU A 84 8.04 1.65 -19.44
CA LEU A 84 7.62 3.04 -19.64
C LEU A 84 8.02 3.93 -18.44
N SER A 85 8.25 3.33 -17.28
CA SER A 85 8.80 3.98 -16.09
C SER A 85 10.33 4.10 -16.19
N GLY A 86 10.88 5.21 -15.70
CA GLY A 86 12.30 5.53 -15.78
C GLY A 86 12.57 7.03 -15.82
N ARG A 87 13.73 7.45 -15.30
CA ARG A 87 14.15 8.86 -15.15
C ARG A 87 14.54 9.59 -16.46
N GLY A 88 14.09 9.10 -17.61
CA GLY A 88 14.35 9.70 -18.91
C GLY A 88 13.33 10.77 -19.29
N VAL A 89 13.66 11.63 -20.25
CA VAL A 89 12.66 12.51 -20.89
C VAL A 89 11.74 11.65 -21.74
N ALA A 90 10.63 11.20 -21.13
CA ALA A 90 9.57 10.51 -21.84
C ALA A 90 8.97 11.46 -22.90
N ARG A 91 8.80 10.99 -24.14
CA ARG A 91 8.07 11.76 -25.14
C ARG A 91 6.63 11.91 -24.67
N ILE A 92 5.92 12.95 -25.14
CA ILE A 92 4.49 13.13 -24.83
C ILE A 92 3.67 11.87 -25.17
N SER A 93 4.03 11.19 -26.27
CA SER A 93 3.45 9.89 -26.66
C SER A 93 3.62 8.81 -25.60
N ASP A 94 4.78 8.79 -24.93
CA ASP A 94 5.13 7.78 -23.94
C ASP A 94 4.38 8.04 -22.63
N ALA A 95 4.18 9.32 -22.27
CA ALA A 95 3.37 9.72 -21.11
C ALA A 95 1.89 9.31 -21.27
N LEU A 96 1.30 9.51 -22.46
CA LEU A 96 -0.07 9.06 -22.76
C LEU A 96 -0.19 7.54 -22.77
N LEU A 97 0.78 6.86 -23.37
CA LEU A 97 0.84 5.41 -23.41
C LEU A 97 0.94 4.81 -21.99
N GLN A 98 1.80 5.37 -21.14
CA GLN A 98 1.94 4.97 -19.74
C GLN A 98 0.64 5.17 -18.98
N LEU A 99 -0.01 6.33 -19.15
CA LEU A 99 -1.28 6.62 -18.47
C LEU A 99 -2.39 5.62 -18.85
N THR A 100 -2.50 5.31 -20.14
CA THR A 100 -3.53 4.37 -20.64
C THR A 100 -3.22 2.93 -20.21
N CYS A 101 -1.93 2.57 -20.12
CA CYS A 101 -1.49 1.28 -19.60
C CYS A 101 -1.87 1.10 -18.12
N VAL A 102 -1.65 2.11 -17.26
CA VAL A 102 -2.07 2.05 -15.85
C VAL A 102 -3.58 1.92 -15.74
N SER A 103 -4.34 2.59 -16.61
CA SER A 103 -5.80 2.45 -16.63
C SER A 103 -6.26 1.04 -16.99
N CYS A 104 -5.50 0.27 -17.78
CA CYS A 104 -5.77 -1.15 -18.01
C CYS A 104 -5.56 -1.97 -16.73
N VAL A 105 -4.47 -1.71 -15.98
CA VAL A 105 -4.22 -2.37 -14.69
C VAL A 105 -5.33 -2.04 -13.68
N ARG A 106 -5.80 -0.79 -13.65
CA ARG A 106 -6.97 -0.40 -12.86
C ARG A 106 -8.22 -1.18 -13.26
N ALA A 107 -8.49 -1.33 -14.55
CA ALA A 107 -9.64 -2.12 -15.01
C ALA A 107 -9.57 -3.58 -14.55
N VAL A 108 -8.38 -4.19 -14.55
CA VAL A 108 -8.16 -5.53 -13.96
C VAL A 108 -8.48 -5.54 -12.47
N MET A 109 -7.91 -4.61 -11.69
CA MET A 109 -8.10 -4.50 -10.24
C MET A 109 -9.55 -4.19 -9.81
N ASN A 110 -10.32 -3.53 -10.67
CA ASN A 110 -11.74 -3.27 -10.43
C ASN A 110 -12.61 -4.54 -10.57
N SER A 111 -12.08 -5.63 -11.14
CA SER A 111 -12.75 -6.93 -11.14
C SER A 111 -12.37 -7.74 -9.90
N ARG A 112 -13.34 -8.49 -9.37
CA ARG A 112 -13.09 -9.39 -8.23
C ARG A 112 -11.99 -10.41 -8.52
N GLN A 113 -12.03 -11.02 -9.71
CA GLN A 113 -11.04 -12.01 -10.13
C GLN A 113 -9.64 -11.40 -10.26
N GLY A 114 -9.54 -10.18 -10.80
CA GLY A 114 -8.27 -9.48 -10.97
C GLY A 114 -7.63 -9.08 -9.65
N ILE A 115 -8.37 -8.53 -8.70
CA ILE A 115 -7.81 -8.18 -7.39
C ILE A 115 -7.43 -9.43 -6.58
N GLU A 116 -8.25 -10.49 -6.56
CA GLU A 116 -7.91 -11.76 -5.92
C GLU A 116 -6.64 -12.39 -6.53
N TYR A 117 -6.47 -12.29 -7.85
CA TYR A 117 -5.27 -12.75 -8.55
C TYR A 117 -4.01 -11.97 -8.16
N ILE A 118 -4.11 -10.64 -8.05
CA ILE A 118 -3.00 -9.77 -7.60
C ILE A 118 -2.59 -10.11 -6.17
N LEU A 119 -3.56 -10.30 -5.27
CA LEU A 119 -3.30 -10.64 -3.87
C LEU A 119 -2.65 -12.03 -3.70
N SER A 120 -2.83 -12.92 -4.68
CA SER A 120 -2.23 -14.25 -4.66
C SER A 120 -0.73 -14.24 -4.98
N ASN A 121 -0.16 -13.12 -5.43
CA ASN A 121 1.25 -13.02 -5.77
C ASN A 121 1.86 -11.65 -5.41
N GLN A 122 2.70 -11.64 -4.37
CA GLN A 122 3.41 -10.44 -3.90
C GLN A 122 4.23 -9.73 -4.99
N GLY A 123 4.68 -10.45 -6.02
CA GLY A 123 5.45 -9.90 -7.13
C GLY A 123 4.71 -8.80 -7.89
N TYR A 124 3.39 -8.93 -8.04
CA TYR A 124 2.58 -7.96 -8.78
C TYR A 124 2.48 -6.62 -8.07
N VAL A 125 2.29 -6.63 -6.74
CA VAL A 125 2.21 -5.38 -5.96
C VAL A 125 3.56 -4.67 -5.92
N ARG A 126 4.67 -5.42 -5.86
CA ARG A 126 6.03 -4.88 -5.99
C ARG A 126 6.30 -4.28 -7.37
N GLN A 127 5.87 -4.92 -8.45
CA GLN A 127 5.98 -4.36 -9.81
C GLN A 127 5.12 -3.11 -9.97
N LEU A 128 3.92 -3.11 -9.39
CA LEU A 128 3.04 -1.94 -9.38
C LEU A 128 3.70 -0.76 -8.65
N SER A 129 4.35 -0.98 -7.49
CA SER A 129 5.04 0.10 -6.77
C SER A 129 6.24 0.65 -7.55
N GLN A 130 6.95 -0.18 -8.33
CA GLN A 130 8.03 0.30 -9.21
C GLN A 130 7.53 1.30 -10.27
N ALA A 131 6.25 1.23 -10.66
CA ALA A 131 5.67 2.21 -11.59
C ALA A 131 5.65 3.65 -11.04
N LEU A 132 5.88 3.85 -9.73
CA LEU A 132 6.06 5.16 -9.11
C LEU A 132 7.35 5.87 -9.55
N ASP A 133 8.37 5.17 -10.07
CA ASP A 133 9.60 5.76 -10.62
C ASP A 133 9.38 6.36 -12.03
N THR A 134 8.44 7.30 -12.12
CA THR A 134 8.14 8.10 -13.31
C THR A 134 8.09 9.58 -12.92
N SER A 135 8.27 10.49 -13.87
CA SER A 135 7.99 11.92 -13.63
C SER A 135 6.51 12.28 -13.84
N ASN A 136 5.68 11.35 -14.34
CA ASN A 136 4.28 11.61 -14.63
C ASN A 136 3.42 11.51 -13.36
N VAL A 137 3.04 12.68 -12.82
CA VAL A 137 2.20 12.81 -11.63
C VAL A 137 0.85 12.09 -11.77
N MET A 138 0.23 12.10 -12.96
CA MET A 138 -1.05 11.43 -13.16
C MET A 138 -0.93 9.90 -13.08
N VAL A 139 0.21 9.36 -13.52
CA VAL A 139 0.54 7.93 -13.37
C VAL A 139 0.77 7.60 -11.90
N LYS A 140 1.58 8.39 -11.20
CA LYS A 140 1.79 8.21 -9.76
C LYS A 140 0.48 8.25 -8.98
N LYS A 141 -0.38 9.23 -9.27
CA LYS A 141 -1.72 9.34 -8.68
C LYS A 141 -2.49 8.04 -8.86
N GLN A 142 -2.56 7.51 -10.08
CA GLN A 142 -3.29 6.28 -10.32
C GLN A 142 -2.68 5.08 -9.58
N VAL A 143 -1.35 4.95 -9.54
CA VAL A 143 -0.68 3.86 -8.83
C VAL A 143 -0.92 3.96 -7.32
N PHE A 144 -0.87 5.16 -6.74
CA PHE A 144 -1.17 5.39 -5.34
C PHE A 144 -2.63 5.03 -4.99
N GLU A 145 -3.60 5.43 -5.81
CA GLU A 145 -5.00 5.02 -5.63
C GLU A 145 -5.17 3.49 -5.63
N LEU A 146 -4.43 2.77 -6.50
CA LEU A 146 -4.46 1.31 -6.54
C LEU A 146 -3.84 0.68 -5.28
N LEU A 147 -2.72 1.22 -4.77
CA LEU A 147 -2.11 0.76 -3.52
C LEU A 147 -3.03 1.01 -2.31
N ALA A 148 -3.69 2.16 -2.25
CA ALA A 148 -4.68 2.47 -1.22
C ALA A 148 -5.89 1.52 -1.30
N ALA A 149 -6.37 1.22 -2.51
CA ALA A 149 -7.45 0.26 -2.71
C ALA A 149 -7.08 -1.14 -2.20
N LEU A 150 -5.84 -1.59 -2.41
CA LEU A 150 -5.36 -2.87 -1.85
C LEU A 150 -5.37 -2.87 -0.32
N CYS A 151 -4.93 -1.78 0.32
CA CYS A 151 -4.98 -1.64 1.77
C CYS A 151 -6.41 -1.73 2.32
N ILE A 152 -7.37 -1.10 1.64
CA ILE A 152 -8.77 -1.05 2.06
C ILE A 152 -9.48 -2.38 1.78
N TYR A 153 -9.12 -3.06 0.69
CA TYR A 153 -9.81 -4.27 0.26
C TYR A 153 -9.65 -5.44 1.23
N SER A 154 -8.47 -5.63 1.81
CA SER A 154 -8.18 -6.75 2.72
C SER A 154 -6.92 -6.54 3.56
N PRO A 155 -6.81 -7.20 4.73
CA PRO A 155 -5.56 -7.22 5.52
C PRO A 155 -4.37 -7.75 4.72
N GLU A 156 -4.57 -8.75 3.85
CA GLU A 156 -3.53 -9.29 2.98
C GLU A 156 -3.04 -8.23 1.99
N GLY A 157 -3.95 -7.46 1.39
CA GLY A 157 -3.62 -6.35 0.50
C GLY A 157 -2.84 -5.24 1.20
N HIS A 158 -3.20 -4.92 2.44
CA HIS A 158 -2.43 -3.98 3.27
C HIS A 158 -0.99 -4.45 3.51
N VAL A 159 -0.80 -5.71 3.90
CA VAL A 159 0.53 -6.31 4.11
C VAL A 159 1.36 -6.27 2.82
N LEU A 160 0.76 -6.61 1.68
CA LEU A 160 1.43 -6.58 0.39
C LEU A 160 1.79 -5.16 -0.06
N THR A 161 0.96 -4.16 0.23
CA THR A 161 1.30 -2.75 -0.02
C THR A 161 2.49 -2.29 0.81
N LEU A 162 2.53 -2.64 2.10
CA LEU A 162 3.68 -2.33 2.96
C LEU A 162 4.98 -3.00 2.48
N ASP A 163 4.89 -4.28 2.08
CA ASP A 163 6.01 -5.02 1.50
C ASP A 163 6.49 -4.39 0.18
N ALA A 164 5.56 -3.95 -0.68
CA ALA A 164 5.89 -3.30 -1.95
C ALA A 164 6.56 -1.93 -1.77
N LEU A 165 6.17 -1.15 -0.75
CA LEU A 165 6.83 0.12 -0.41
C LEU A 165 8.21 -0.10 0.21
N ASP A 166 8.38 -1.13 1.05
CA ASP A 166 9.71 -1.50 1.57
C ASP A 166 10.63 -2.03 0.45
N HIS A 167 10.08 -2.80 -0.48
CA HIS A 167 10.82 -3.19 -1.68
C HIS A 167 11.21 -1.97 -2.53
N TYR A 168 10.29 -1.04 -2.77
CA TYR A 168 10.56 0.20 -3.49
C TYR A 168 11.69 1.01 -2.84
N LYS A 169 11.72 1.08 -1.49
CA LYS A 169 12.82 1.70 -0.75
C LYS A 169 14.17 1.14 -1.17
N THR A 170 14.29 -0.18 -1.24
CA THR A 170 15.56 -0.85 -1.59
C THR A 170 15.95 -0.62 -3.04
N VAL A 171 15.01 -0.76 -3.99
CA VAL A 171 15.27 -0.65 -5.43
C VAL A 171 15.57 0.79 -5.84
N CYS A 172 14.83 1.76 -5.30
CA CYS A 172 14.97 3.18 -5.63
C CYS A 172 15.89 3.93 -4.65
N SER A 173 16.63 3.21 -3.81
CA SER A 173 17.60 3.75 -2.84
C SER A 173 17.03 4.88 -1.97
N GLN A 174 15.79 4.72 -1.52
CA GLN A 174 15.16 5.65 -0.57
C GLN A 174 15.68 5.39 0.85
N GLN A 175 15.65 6.41 1.69
CA GLN A 175 16.05 6.28 3.09
C GLN A 175 15.03 5.48 3.91
N TYR A 176 13.73 5.72 3.69
CA TYR A 176 12.63 5.08 4.40
C TYR A 176 11.56 4.60 3.41
N ARG A 177 10.76 3.60 3.81
CA ARG A 177 9.71 3.01 2.95
C ARG A 177 8.61 4.00 2.56
N PHE A 178 8.36 4.99 3.42
CA PHE A 178 7.37 6.05 3.16
C PHE A 178 7.95 7.32 2.55
N SER A 179 9.26 7.37 2.27
CA SER A 179 9.91 8.54 1.68
C SER A 179 9.26 8.95 0.36
N ILE A 180 8.87 8.00 -0.49
CA ILE A 180 8.24 8.33 -1.78
C ILE A 180 6.92 9.08 -1.59
N VAL A 181 6.04 8.63 -0.70
CA VAL A 181 4.76 9.29 -0.41
C VAL A 181 5.00 10.69 0.17
N MET A 182 5.92 10.79 1.14
CA MET A 182 6.21 12.05 1.83
C MET A 182 6.88 13.09 0.93
N ASN A 183 7.75 12.66 0.01
CA ASN A 183 8.38 13.54 -0.96
C ASN A 183 7.36 14.13 -1.94
N GLU A 184 6.45 13.31 -2.47
CA GLU A 184 5.38 13.79 -3.35
C GLU A 184 4.40 14.69 -2.60
N LEU A 185 4.02 14.35 -1.36
CA LEU A 185 3.08 15.12 -0.55
C LEU A 185 3.64 16.51 -0.22
N SER A 186 4.93 16.59 0.09
CA SER A 186 5.60 17.85 0.44
C SER A 186 5.94 18.71 -0.77
N GLY A 187 6.12 18.09 -1.94
CA GLY A 187 6.61 18.74 -3.16
C GLY A 187 5.53 19.12 -4.18
N SER A 188 4.28 18.73 -3.97
CA SER A 188 3.18 18.96 -4.91
C SER A 188 2.23 20.06 -4.43
N ASP A 189 1.90 20.96 -5.34
CA ASP A 189 0.85 21.99 -5.25
C ASP A 189 -0.46 21.56 -5.94
N ASN A 190 -0.47 20.41 -6.61
CA ASN A 190 -1.67 19.82 -7.22
C ASN A 190 -2.60 19.23 -6.16
N VAL A 191 -3.63 19.99 -5.76
CA VAL A 191 -4.57 19.63 -4.68
C VAL A 191 -5.21 18.24 -4.87
N PRO A 192 -5.83 17.89 -6.03
CA PRO A 192 -6.35 16.54 -6.24
C PRO A 192 -5.32 15.41 -6.05
N TYR A 193 -4.05 15.67 -6.33
CA TYR A 193 -2.99 14.69 -6.11
C TYR A 193 -2.60 14.60 -4.62
N VAL A 194 -2.52 15.73 -3.93
CA VAL A 194 -2.30 15.80 -2.49
C VAL A 194 -3.39 15.05 -1.71
N VAL A 195 -4.67 15.23 -2.09
CA VAL A 195 -5.80 14.47 -1.52
C VAL A 195 -5.58 12.96 -1.66
N THR A 196 -5.18 12.49 -2.84
CA THR A 196 -4.84 11.07 -3.06
C THR A 196 -3.67 10.60 -2.19
N LEU A 197 -2.63 11.41 -2.04
CA LEU A 197 -1.48 11.04 -1.22
C LEU A 197 -1.86 10.92 0.26
N LEU A 198 -2.68 11.85 0.77
CA LEU A 198 -3.16 11.78 2.15
C LEU A 198 -4.14 10.61 2.35
N SER A 199 -4.98 10.29 1.37
CA SER A 199 -5.85 9.11 1.45
C SER A 199 -5.07 7.80 1.47
N VAL A 200 -3.91 7.73 0.79
CA VAL A 200 -2.99 6.58 0.89
C VAL A 200 -2.39 6.48 2.28
N ILE A 201 -1.97 7.60 2.88
CA ILE A 201 -1.44 7.62 4.25
C ILE A 201 -2.51 7.11 5.22
N ASN A 202 -3.75 7.60 5.11
CA ASN A 202 -4.86 7.14 5.92
C ASN A 202 -5.15 5.65 5.70
N ALA A 203 -5.19 5.17 4.46
CA ALA A 203 -5.40 3.76 4.17
C ALA A 203 -4.29 2.86 4.75
N VAL A 204 -3.04 3.33 4.77
CA VAL A 204 -1.92 2.61 5.38
C VAL A 204 -2.01 2.61 6.91
N ILE A 205 -2.30 3.75 7.54
CA ILE A 205 -2.32 3.87 9.01
C ILE A 205 -3.55 3.20 9.62
N LEU A 206 -4.72 3.37 8.98
CA LEU A 206 -6.00 2.89 9.49
C LEU A 206 -6.33 1.44 9.05
N GLY A 207 -5.54 0.88 8.12
CA GLY A 207 -5.74 -0.48 7.64
C GLY A 207 -5.64 -1.57 8.72
N PRO A 208 -4.69 -1.51 9.68
CA PRO A 208 -4.61 -2.49 10.76
C PRO A 208 -5.67 -2.27 11.86
N GLU A 209 -6.26 -3.37 12.32
CA GLU A 209 -7.13 -3.37 13.52
C GLU A 209 -6.34 -3.20 14.83
N ASP A 210 -5.08 -3.66 14.85
CA ASP A 210 -4.21 -3.58 16.02
C ASP A 210 -3.75 -2.15 16.28
N LEU A 211 -4.15 -1.60 17.43
CA LEU A 211 -3.80 -0.25 17.87
C LEU A 211 -2.30 0.01 17.81
N ARG A 212 -1.49 -0.95 18.29
CA ARG A 212 -0.03 -0.78 18.33
C ARG A 212 0.55 -0.68 16.92
N ALA A 213 0.08 -1.50 15.98
CA ALA A 213 0.47 -1.43 14.58
C ALA A 213 0.09 -0.07 13.96
N ARG A 214 -1.13 0.43 14.21
CA ARG A 214 -1.55 1.78 13.76
C ARG A 214 -0.62 2.86 14.33
N THR A 215 -0.34 2.83 15.63
CA THR A 215 0.58 3.78 16.28
C THR A 215 1.99 3.73 15.68
N GLN A 216 2.55 2.53 15.43
CA GLN A 216 3.87 2.38 14.82
C GLN A 216 3.92 2.97 13.41
N LEU A 217 2.95 2.63 12.55
CA LEU A 217 2.86 3.16 11.20
C LEU A 217 2.73 4.69 11.20
N ARG A 218 1.86 5.22 12.07
CA ARG A 218 1.69 6.67 12.22
C ARG A 218 2.99 7.33 12.66
N ASN A 219 3.71 6.75 13.62
CA ASN A 219 4.98 7.29 14.11
C ASN A 219 6.08 7.28 13.05
N GLU A 220 6.11 6.29 12.14
CA GLU A 220 7.02 6.33 11.00
C GLU A 220 6.76 7.55 10.10
N PHE A 221 5.50 7.88 9.81
CA PHE A 221 5.16 9.08 9.05
C PHE A 221 5.45 10.37 9.82
N ILE A 222 5.12 10.44 11.12
CA ILE A 222 5.43 11.59 11.97
C ILE A 222 6.95 11.84 12.01
N GLY A 223 7.76 10.78 12.10
CA GLY A 223 9.22 10.88 12.02
C GLY A 223 9.74 11.43 10.68
N LEU A 224 8.93 11.38 9.63
CA LEU A 224 9.16 12.02 8.32
C LEU A 224 8.51 13.42 8.22
N GLN A 225 8.22 14.05 9.35
CA GLN A 225 7.63 15.39 9.47
C GLN A 225 6.21 15.51 8.90
N LEU A 226 5.41 14.43 8.95
CA LEU A 226 4.03 14.46 8.48
C LEU A 226 3.22 15.59 9.13
N LEU A 227 3.30 15.78 10.44
CA LEU A 227 2.49 16.79 11.15
C LEU A 227 2.75 18.21 10.64
N ASP A 228 4.02 18.56 10.35
CA ASP A 228 4.38 19.86 9.77
C ASP A 228 3.80 20.02 8.37
N VAL A 229 3.76 18.94 7.59
CA VAL A 229 3.14 18.93 6.25
C VAL A 229 1.64 19.14 6.37
N LEU A 230 0.96 18.38 7.24
CA LEU A 230 -0.50 18.49 7.45
C LEU A 230 -0.91 19.91 7.86
N ALA A 231 -0.15 20.54 8.76
CA ALA A 231 -0.40 21.92 9.17
C ALA A 231 -0.40 22.90 7.98
N ARG A 232 0.53 22.75 7.03
CA ARG A 232 0.57 23.58 5.81
C ARG A 232 -0.54 23.24 4.82
N LEU A 233 -0.94 21.97 4.73
CA LEU A 233 -1.99 21.54 3.81
C LEU A 233 -3.37 22.09 4.18
N ARG A 234 -3.60 22.45 5.45
CA ARG A 234 -4.84 23.10 5.91
C ARG A 234 -5.11 24.44 5.20
N ASP A 235 -4.05 25.14 4.79
CA ASP A 235 -4.16 26.44 4.13
C ASP A 235 -4.72 26.34 2.69
N LEU A 236 -4.87 25.13 2.14
CA LEU A 236 -5.40 24.90 0.80
C LEU A 236 -6.94 24.95 0.74
N GLU A 237 -7.63 24.90 1.89
CA GLU A 237 -9.10 25.05 2.04
C GLU A 237 -9.95 24.16 1.10
N ASP A 238 -9.41 23.03 0.65
CA ASP A 238 -10.13 22.07 -0.20
C ASP A 238 -10.96 21.10 0.63
N ALA A 239 -12.22 20.88 0.23
CA ALA A 239 -13.18 20.10 1.02
C ALA A 239 -12.76 18.63 1.17
N ASP A 240 -12.31 17.98 0.09
CA ASP A 240 -11.89 16.58 0.12
C ASP A 240 -10.59 16.42 0.92
N LEU A 241 -9.69 17.40 0.83
CA LEU A 241 -8.47 17.43 1.63
C LEU A 241 -8.77 17.59 3.12
N LEU A 242 -9.65 18.51 3.48
CA LEU A 242 -10.05 18.73 4.88
C LEU A 242 -10.66 17.47 5.49
N ILE A 243 -11.50 16.75 4.76
CA ILE A 243 -12.03 15.44 5.20
C ILE A 243 -10.90 14.46 5.52
N GLN A 244 -9.86 14.39 4.68
CA GLN A 244 -8.73 13.49 4.92
C GLN A 244 -7.86 13.92 6.11
N LEU A 245 -7.72 15.23 6.34
CA LEU A 245 -7.02 15.78 7.50
C LEU A 245 -7.77 15.49 8.80
N GLU A 246 -9.08 15.74 8.81
CA GLU A 246 -9.97 15.44 9.94
C GLU A 246 -9.93 13.94 10.27
N ALA A 247 -10.06 13.06 9.27
CA ALA A 247 -9.99 11.62 9.47
C ALA A 247 -8.66 11.17 10.09
N PHE A 248 -7.53 11.78 9.69
CA PHE A 248 -6.23 11.49 10.30
C PHE A 248 -6.18 11.93 11.77
N GLU A 249 -6.69 13.12 12.06
CA GLU A 249 -6.64 13.75 13.39
C GLU A 249 -7.55 13.07 14.39
N GLU A 250 -8.79 12.77 14.00
CA GLU A 250 -9.75 12.02 14.81
C GLU A 250 -9.19 10.64 15.15
N ALA A 251 -8.75 9.88 14.13
CA ALA A 251 -8.20 8.56 14.37
C ALA A 251 -6.91 8.58 15.22
N LYS A 252 -6.08 9.63 15.09
CA LYS A 252 -4.91 9.82 15.96
C LYS A 252 -5.34 10.06 17.41
N ALA A 253 -6.34 10.93 17.64
CA ALA A 253 -6.82 11.25 18.97
C ALA A 253 -7.49 10.03 19.64
N GLU A 254 -8.28 9.27 18.90
CA GLU A 254 -8.90 8.02 19.36
C GLU A 254 -7.84 6.98 19.74
N ASP A 255 -6.83 6.78 18.88
CA ASP A 255 -5.72 5.86 19.17
C ASP A 255 -4.93 6.29 20.42
N GLU A 256 -4.70 7.60 20.63
CA GLU A 256 -4.00 8.14 21.80
C GLU A 256 -4.81 7.93 23.09
N GLU A 257 -6.11 8.21 23.07
CA GLU A 257 -7.01 7.96 24.21
C GLU A 257 -7.07 6.47 24.55
N GLU A 258 -7.20 5.61 23.54
CA GLU A 258 -7.21 4.16 23.75
C GLU A 258 -5.89 3.66 24.32
N LEU A 259 -4.75 4.14 23.80
CA LEU A 259 -3.43 3.75 24.27
C LEU A 259 -3.21 4.18 25.72
N LEU A 260 -3.61 5.40 26.09
CA LEU A 260 -3.59 5.88 27.47
C LEU A 260 -4.43 4.97 28.37
N ARG A 261 -5.64 4.62 27.95
CA ARG A 261 -6.54 3.74 28.70
C ARG A 261 -5.95 2.35 28.92
N VAL A 262 -5.39 1.72 27.88
CA VAL A 262 -4.79 0.38 27.97
C VAL A 262 -3.48 0.40 28.77
N SER A 263 -2.75 1.52 28.76
CA SER A 263 -1.48 1.69 29.47
C SER A 263 -1.64 2.13 30.92
N GLY A 264 -2.87 2.14 31.46
CA GLY A 264 -3.13 2.54 32.85
C GLY A 264 -2.94 4.02 33.12
N GLY A 265 -3.15 4.86 32.10
CA GLY A 265 -3.00 6.32 32.16
C GLY A 265 -1.59 6.83 31.92
N VAL A 266 -0.65 5.96 31.52
CA VAL A 266 0.73 6.34 31.18
C VAL A 266 0.80 6.78 29.73
N ASP A 267 1.33 7.97 29.45
CA ASP A 267 1.60 8.41 28.08
C ASP A 267 2.77 7.61 27.49
N MET A 268 2.45 6.67 26.59
CA MET A 268 3.43 5.81 25.92
C MET A 268 4.26 6.53 24.85
N SER A 269 3.94 7.79 24.52
CA SER A 269 4.75 8.64 23.63
C SER A 269 5.83 9.43 24.40
N SER A 270 5.68 9.57 25.72
CA SER A 270 6.65 10.24 26.59
C SER A 270 7.64 9.25 27.19
N HIS A 271 8.88 9.27 26.68
CA HIS A 271 9.99 8.48 27.23
C HIS A 271 10.14 8.65 28.74
N GLN A 272 9.90 9.87 29.24
CA GLN A 272 10.01 10.20 30.67
C GLN A 272 8.89 9.55 31.49
N GLU A 273 7.64 9.59 31.01
CA GLU A 273 6.52 8.96 31.73
C GLU A 273 6.59 7.44 31.71
N VAL A 274 6.94 6.85 30.56
CA VAL A 274 7.17 5.40 30.45
C VAL A 274 8.26 4.96 31.43
N PHE A 275 9.37 5.69 31.47
CA PHE A 275 10.46 5.42 32.42
C PHE A 275 10.00 5.57 33.88
N ALA A 276 9.33 6.68 34.22
CA ALA A 276 8.89 6.94 35.59
C ALA A 276 7.92 5.85 36.08
N SER A 277 6.99 5.44 35.22
CA SER A 277 6.01 4.40 35.50
C SER A 277 6.67 3.02 35.65
N LEU A 278 7.61 2.69 34.75
CA LEU A 278 8.40 1.45 34.84
C LEU A 278 9.24 1.41 36.12
N PHE A 279 9.93 2.51 36.45
CA PHE A 279 10.74 2.62 37.65
C PHE A 279 9.88 2.48 38.92
N HIS A 280 8.74 3.18 38.99
CA HIS A 280 7.80 3.08 40.12
C HIS A 280 7.28 1.64 40.30
N LYS A 281 7.04 0.92 39.19
CA LYS A 281 6.58 -0.48 39.22
C LYS A 281 7.60 -1.44 39.83
N VAL A 282 8.89 -1.16 39.70
CA VAL A 282 9.97 -2.07 40.18
C VAL A 282 10.76 -1.54 41.38
N SER A 283 10.60 -0.27 41.76
CA SER A 283 11.45 0.42 42.74
C SER A 283 11.51 -0.27 44.11
N CYS A 284 10.43 -0.93 44.52
CA CYS A 284 10.33 -1.66 45.78
C CYS A 284 10.61 -3.18 45.65
N SER A 285 11.25 -3.61 44.57
CA SER A 285 11.53 -5.01 44.24
C SER A 285 13.02 -5.23 43.94
N PRO A 286 13.58 -6.43 44.19
CA PRO A 286 14.94 -6.76 43.76
C PRO A 286 15.15 -6.61 42.25
N VAL A 287 14.06 -6.66 41.45
CA VAL A 287 14.06 -6.45 39.99
C VAL A 287 14.58 -5.05 39.58
N SER A 288 14.52 -4.06 40.49
CA SER A 288 15.08 -2.72 40.26
C SER A 288 16.57 -2.74 39.92
N ALA A 289 17.35 -3.68 40.48
CA ALA A 289 18.77 -3.81 40.19
C ALA A 289 19.01 -4.26 38.75
N GLN A 290 18.19 -5.18 38.22
CA GLN A 290 18.24 -5.61 36.82
C GLN A 290 17.84 -4.47 35.88
N LEU A 291 16.79 -3.70 36.20
CA LEU A 291 16.40 -2.53 35.41
C LEU A 291 17.56 -1.52 35.32
N LEU A 292 18.20 -1.20 36.46
CA LEU A 292 19.37 -0.31 36.49
C LEU A 292 20.51 -0.84 35.64
N SER A 293 20.82 -2.14 35.73
CA SER A 293 21.86 -2.77 34.91
C SER A 293 21.56 -2.68 33.41
N VAL A 294 20.30 -2.84 33.00
CA VAL A 294 19.88 -2.67 31.60
C VAL A 294 20.12 -1.22 31.16
N LEU A 295 19.65 -0.24 31.92
CA LEU A 295 19.80 1.18 31.59
C LEU A 295 21.26 1.61 31.52
N GLN A 296 22.10 1.14 32.46
CA GLN A 296 23.54 1.35 32.42
C GLN A 296 24.15 0.77 31.14
N GLY A 297 23.75 -0.44 30.72
CA GLY A 297 24.20 -1.03 29.46
C GLY A 297 23.80 -0.18 28.24
N LEU A 298 22.54 0.26 28.19
CA LEU A 298 22.01 1.09 27.09
C LEU A 298 22.74 2.44 26.97
N LEU A 299 23.21 3.04 28.06
CA LEU A 299 23.98 4.29 28.04
C LEU A 299 25.33 4.18 27.30
N HIS A 300 25.86 2.98 27.13
CA HIS A 300 27.13 2.76 26.41
C HIS A 300 26.92 2.61 24.89
N LEU A 301 25.67 2.55 24.41
CA LEU A 301 25.39 2.45 22.98
C LEU A 301 25.52 3.82 22.33
N GLU A 302 26.48 3.95 21.42
CA GLU A 302 26.75 5.20 20.74
C GLU A 302 25.76 5.42 19.58
N PRO A 303 24.93 6.48 19.60
CA PRO A 303 23.79 6.61 18.69
C PRO A 303 24.15 6.96 17.24
N THR A 304 25.37 7.41 16.98
CA THR A 304 25.80 7.92 15.66
C THR A 304 26.32 6.84 14.71
N LEU A 305 26.55 5.63 15.19
CA LEU A 305 27.09 4.54 14.38
C LEU A 305 25.98 3.73 13.71
N ARG A 306 26.13 3.40 12.42
CA ARG A 306 25.17 2.56 11.68
C ARG A 306 24.98 1.18 12.32
N SER A 307 26.02 0.61 12.91
CA SER A 307 25.94 -0.64 13.68
C SER A 307 25.07 -0.52 14.93
N SER A 308 24.95 0.68 15.52
CA SER A 308 24.14 0.95 16.69
C SER A 308 22.63 0.92 16.38
N GLN A 309 22.22 1.39 15.20
CA GLN A 309 20.82 1.33 14.77
C GLN A 309 20.30 -0.12 14.75
N LEU A 310 21.08 -1.04 14.16
CA LEU A 310 20.76 -2.47 14.14
C LEU A 310 20.70 -3.09 15.55
N LEU A 311 21.51 -2.60 16.49
CA LEU A 311 21.48 -3.05 17.88
C LEU A 311 20.21 -2.58 18.60
N TRP A 312 19.79 -1.33 18.39
CA TRP A 312 18.54 -0.81 18.94
C TRP A 312 17.33 -1.58 18.39
N GLU A 313 17.30 -1.86 17.09
CA GLU A 313 16.27 -2.70 16.47
C GLU A 313 16.25 -4.12 17.06
N ALA A 314 17.43 -4.73 17.28
CA ALA A 314 17.54 -6.04 17.89
C ALA A 314 17.06 -6.04 19.35
N LEU A 315 17.39 -5.01 20.13
CA LEU A 315 16.94 -4.84 21.51
C LEU A 315 15.42 -4.68 21.59
N GLU A 316 14.84 -3.87 20.71
CA GLU A 316 13.38 -3.72 20.60
C GLU A 316 12.72 -5.08 20.32
N SER A 317 13.26 -5.85 19.36
CA SER A 317 12.77 -7.19 19.03
C SER A 317 12.84 -8.15 20.23
N LEU A 318 13.93 -8.11 21.00
CA LEU A 318 14.11 -8.91 22.21
C LEU A 318 13.10 -8.55 23.30
N VAL A 319 12.89 -7.25 23.55
CA VAL A 319 11.90 -6.77 24.53
C VAL A 319 10.49 -7.21 24.12
N ASN A 320 10.13 -7.00 22.86
CA ASN A 320 8.83 -7.43 22.33
C ASN A 320 8.62 -8.94 22.51
N ARG A 321 9.64 -9.75 22.23
CA ARG A 321 9.58 -11.20 22.42
C ARG A 321 9.46 -11.60 23.90
N ALA A 322 10.17 -10.92 24.80
CA ALA A 322 10.07 -11.16 26.23
C ALA A 322 8.66 -10.85 26.76
N VAL A 323 8.05 -9.75 26.33
CA VAL A 323 6.68 -9.37 26.69
C VAL A 323 5.67 -10.42 26.19
N LEU A 324 5.81 -10.89 24.95
CA LEU A 324 4.97 -11.95 24.40
C LEU A 324 5.09 -13.27 25.20
N LEU A 325 6.30 -13.68 25.57
CA LEU A 325 6.52 -14.87 26.39
C LEU A 325 5.96 -14.73 27.81
N ALA A 326 6.02 -13.53 28.39
CA ALA A 326 5.43 -13.24 29.70
C ALA A 326 3.89 -13.26 29.68
N SER A 327 3.28 -13.17 28.49
CA SER A 327 1.84 -13.07 28.29
C SER A 327 1.14 -14.43 28.05
N ASP A 328 1.82 -15.56 28.33
CA ASP A 328 1.32 -16.92 28.06
C ASP A 328 0.15 -17.34 28.98
N ALA A 329 -1.06 -16.96 28.58
CA ALA A 329 -2.23 -17.84 28.50
C ALA A 329 -2.58 -18.01 27.00
N PRO A 330 -2.81 -19.22 26.46
CA PRO A 330 -2.84 -19.49 25.01
C PRO A 330 -4.19 -19.09 24.38
N PRO A 331 -4.30 -18.74 23.05
CA PRO A 331 -3.70 -19.49 21.92
C PRO A 331 -3.31 -18.63 20.68
N TRP A 332 -2.02 -18.33 20.46
CA TRP A 332 -1.56 -17.65 19.22
C TRP A 332 -0.43 -18.38 18.46
N ARG A 333 -0.09 -19.62 18.86
CA ARG A 333 0.90 -20.46 18.14
C ARG A 333 0.56 -20.73 16.66
N GLU A 334 -0.65 -20.38 16.20
CA GLU A 334 -1.06 -20.46 14.79
C GLU A 334 -0.98 -19.15 14.02
N ALA A 335 -0.98 -17.99 14.70
CA ALA A 335 -0.90 -16.67 14.06
C ALA A 335 0.53 -16.37 13.59
N TRP A 336 1.52 -16.73 14.41
CA TRP A 336 2.95 -16.54 14.10
C TRP A 336 3.51 -17.45 13.01
N ARG A 337 2.81 -18.55 12.67
CA ARG A 337 3.24 -19.44 11.57
C ARG A 337 2.87 -18.91 10.18
N ARG A 338 2.04 -17.86 10.07
CA ARG A 338 1.54 -17.30 8.80
C ARG A 338 2.21 -15.99 8.37
N SER A 339 2.97 -15.33 9.25
CA SER A 339 3.64 -14.06 8.96
C SER A 339 5.02 -14.31 8.32
N SER A 340 5.13 -14.02 7.03
CA SER A 340 6.36 -14.16 6.24
C SER A 340 7.39 -13.08 6.59
N TRP A 341 8.32 -13.41 7.50
CA TRP A 341 9.52 -12.59 7.80
C TRP A 341 10.81 -13.27 7.28
N PRO A 342 11.91 -12.52 7.06
CA PRO A 342 13.07 -12.97 6.30
C PRO A 342 13.76 -14.22 6.86
N ARG A 343 14.20 -15.11 5.97
CA ARG A 343 14.79 -16.45 6.23
C ARG A 343 15.93 -16.51 7.26
N TRP A 344 16.56 -15.41 7.64
CA TRP A 344 17.68 -15.40 8.58
C TRP A 344 17.27 -15.59 10.05
N THR A 345 15.97 -15.45 10.38
CA THR A 345 15.44 -15.76 11.73
C THR A 345 15.20 -17.25 11.97
N MET A 346 15.12 -18.08 10.92
CA MET A 346 14.88 -19.53 11.04
C MET A 346 16.14 -20.35 11.38
N ALA A 347 17.33 -19.80 11.22
CA ALA A 347 18.59 -20.56 11.34
C ALA A 347 18.98 -20.93 12.79
N TRP A 348 18.37 -20.33 13.81
CA TRP A 348 18.69 -20.60 15.22
C TRP A 348 17.73 -21.57 15.92
N ALA A 349 16.65 -22.00 15.25
CA ALA A 349 15.65 -22.90 15.82
C ALA A 349 15.94 -24.40 15.58
N GLN A 350 16.94 -24.76 14.76
CA GLN A 350 17.21 -26.16 14.39
C GLN A 350 18.38 -26.82 15.16
N HIS A 351 19.12 -26.08 15.98
CA HIS A 351 20.15 -26.65 16.84
C HIS A 351 19.79 -26.47 18.32
N GLY A 352 18.82 -27.29 18.75
CA GLY A 352 18.53 -27.53 20.16
C GLY A 352 19.66 -28.28 20.86
N SER A 353 19.81 -27.99 22.15
CA SER A 353 20.78 -28.53 23.12
C SER A 353 21.16 -30.01 22.94
N PRO A 354 22.43 -30.39 23.21
CA PRO A 354 22.70 -31.72 23.73
C PRO A 354 22.21 -31.80 25.18
N ALA A 355 21.36 -32.79 25.43
CA ALA A 355 20.87 -33.14 26.75
C ALA A 355 22.03 -33.52 27.68
N ILE A 356 21.97 -33.02 28.91
CA ILE A 356 22.71 -33.56 30.05
C ILE A 356 22.07 -34.90 30.42
N GLY A 357 22.88 -35.95 30.47
CA GLY A 357 22.50 -37.23 31.06
C GLY A 357 23.75 -37.99 31.51
N GLY A 358 23.85 -38.23 32.82
CA GLY A 358 24.86 -39.09 33.45
C GLY A 358 25.96 -38.34 34.17
#